data_AF-A0A354URP7-F1
#
_entry.id   AF-A0A354URP7-F1
#
_cell.length_a   1.000
_cell.length_b   1.000
_cell.length_c   1.000
_cell.angle_alpha   90.00
_cell.angle_beta   90.00
_cell.angle_gamma   90.00
#
_symmetry.space_group_name_H-M   'P 1'
#
loop_
_entity.id
_entity.type
_entity.pdbx_description
1 polymer ?
#
loop_
_entity_poly.entity_id
_entity_poly.type
_entity_poly.pdbx_seq_one_letter_code
_entity_poly.pdbx_strand_id
1 'polypeptide(L)'
;MKKIIIVRYCEIHLKGKNRGFFERLLQENVQKALSDIPHSMRILNARYLIENFNEDDYAEIEKKLLKVPGIHSFSPAYVVKSDLDEITECVKYLCDGKVGGFKVETNRADKTFPMTSVQVSCELGGRLLDFNPNLTVNVVNPQFVVSVDMRESGETLVYTDVVKGIGGLPTGSSGKGVLMLSGGIDSPVAGFMLARRGMRLDAVHFHSYPYTSEAAKEKVETLCKMVSEYAGSINLYIVKFTHIQEEIHEKCPEELMITMMRRLMMRITEKIALAHGGQAIITGESLGQVASQTIESITSSNSVVKMPVLRPLIALDKLEIIEIANKIGTYDTSILPYEDCCTVFLPKFPAIKPKTETILKAESALDVETLVNEAIENLEVVKY
;
A
#
# COMPACT_ATOMS: atom_id res chain seq x y z
N MET A 1 -8.16 -13.32 31.94
CA MET A 1 -7.26 -13.05 30.79
C MET A 1 -7.97 -12.07 29.87
N LYS A 2 -7.31 -10.99 29.43
CA LYS A 2 -7.92 -10.00 28.52
C LYS A 2 -7.39 -10.20 27.11
N LYS A 3 -8.27 -10.47 26.14
CA LYS A 3 -7.87 -10.63 24.73
C LYS A 3 -7.56 -9.27 24.11
N ILE A 4 -6.49 -9.21 23.33
CA ILE A 4 -5.98 -8.01 22.67
C ILE A 4 -5.36 -8.36 21.31
N ILE A 5 -5.10 -7.35 20.49
CA ILE A 5 -4.23 -7.49 19.31
C ILE A 5 -3.03 -6.57 19.48
N ILE A 6 -1.83 -7.15 19.43
CA ILE A 6 -0.57 -6.41 19.50
C ILE A 6 -0.18 -6.04 18.08
N VAL A 7 -0.15 -4.75 17.77
CA VAL A 7 0.35 -4.22 16.49
C VAL A 7 1.78 -3.72 16.69
N ARG A 8 2.67 -4.22 15.83
CA ARG A 8 4.10 -3.87 15.79
C ARG A 8 4.39 -3.16 14.47
N TYR A 9 5.16 -2.09 14.52
CA TYR A 9 5.47 -1.28 13.35
C TYR A 9 6.92 -1.45 12.88
N CYS A 10 7.19 -1.00 11.66
CA CYS A 10 8.46 -1.22 10.97
C CYS A 10 9.49 -0.09 11.24
N GLU A 11 10.07 0.47 10.17
CA GLU A 11 11.13 1.50 10.07
C GLU A 11 10.92 2.80 10.90
N ILE A 12 9.86 2.93 11.70
CA ILE A 12 9.58 4.11 12.52
C ILE A 12 10.69 4.35 13.56
N HIS A 13 11.31 3.28 14.08
CA HIS A 13 12.43 3.37 15.01
C HIS A 13 13.66 4.08 14.41
N LEU A 14 13.79 4.10 13.07
CA LEU A 14 14.88 4.77 12.36
C LEU A 14 14.67 6.29 12.23
N LYS A 15 13.52 6.84 12.64
CA LYS A 15 13.14 8.23 12.38
C LYS A 15 13.59 9.23 13.45
N GLY A 16 14.33 8.78 14.47
CA GLY A 16 14.93 9.64 15.49
C GLY A 16 13.94 10.62 16.11
N LYS A 17 14.20 11.93 15.97
CA LYS A 17 13.35 13.01 16.52
C LYS A 17 11.93 13.06 15.94
N ASN A 18 11.72 12.50 14.74
CA ASN A 18 10.40 12.51 14.08
C ASN A 18 9.52 11.32 14.47
N ARG A 19 10.02 10.41 15.32
CA ARG A 19 9.33 9.18 15.71
C ARG A 19 7.88 9.39 16.16
N GLY A 20 7.63 10.37 17.03
CA GLY A 20 6.29 10.63 17.57
C GLY A 20 5.25 11.04 16.51
N PHE A 21 5.68 11.65 15.39
CA PHE A 21 4.80 11.97 14.26
C PHE A 21 4.36 10.69 13.54
N PHE A 22 5.30 9.79 13.22
CA PHE A 22 5.01 8.52 12.56
C PHE A 22 4.15 7.61 13.43
N GLU A 23 4.41 7.58 14.73
CA GLU A 23 3.62 6.80 15.69
C GLU A 23 2.16 7.25 15.71
N ARG A 24 1.93 8.56 15.88
CA ARG A 24 0.58 9.14 15.88
C ARG A 24 -0.13 8.89 14.55
N LEU A 25 0.56 9.04 13.43
CA LEU A 25 -0.05 8.83 12.12
C LEU A 25 -0.44 7.36 11.90
N LEU A 26 0.38 6.41 12.34
CA LEU A 26 0.01 4.99 12.28
C LEU A 26 -1.22 4.72 13.15
N GLN A 27 -1.26 5.29 14.35
CA GLN A 27 -2.40 5.19 15.25
C GLN A 27 -3.69 5.69 14.57
N GLU A 28 -3.66 6.87 13.96
CA GLU A 28 -4.79 7.44 13.23
C GLU A 28 -5.22 6.55 12.06
N ASN A 29 -4.27 5.98 11.31
CA ASN A 29 -4.57 5.11 10.19
C ASN A 29 -5.23 3.79 10.63
N VAL A 30 -4.76 3.20 11.73
CA VAL A 30 -5.39 2.01 12.33
C VAL A 30 -6.80 2.34 12.82
N GLN A 31 -7.01 3.47 13.50
CA GLN A 31 -8.34 3.88 13.96
C GLN A 31 -9.30 4.10 12.80
N LYS A 32 -8.84 4.73 11.71
CA LYS A 32 -9.66 4.94 10.51
C LYS A 32 -10.03 3.61 9.86
N ALA A 33 -9.08 2.69 9.72
CA ALA A 33 -9.32 1.37 9.13
C ALA A 33 -10.38 0.56 9.92
N LEU A 34 -10.37 0.70 11.25
CA LEU A 34 -11.27 0.00 12.17
C LEU A 34 -12.44 0.87 12.66
N SER A 35 -12.78 1.96 11.95
CA SER A 35 -13.74 2.97 12.44
C SER A 35 -15.18 2.46 12.59
N ASP A 36 -15.52 1.39 11.90
CA ASP A 36 -16.80 0.68 11.94
C ASP A 36 -16.84 -0.49 12.95
N ILE A 37 -15.72 -0.77 13.62
CA ILE A 37 -15.61 -1.85 14.61
C ILE A 37 -15.41 -1.21 15.99
N PRO A 38 -16.28 -1.46 16.98
CA PRO A 38 -16.06 -0.98 18.34
C PRO A 38 -14.76 -1.53 18.92
N HIS A 39 -13.84 -0.65 19.27
CA HIS A 39 -12.57 -1.02 19.90
C HIS A 39 -12.00 0.17 20.68
N SER A 40 -11.00 -0.12 21.51
CA SER A 40 -10.15 0.87 22.15
C SER A 40 -8.69 0.58 21.79
N MET A 41 -7.86 1.62 21.77
CA MET A 41 -6.44 1.45 21.48
C MET A 41 -5.57 2.07 22.55
N ARG A 42 -4.62 1.28 23.07
CA ARG A 42 -3.65 1.68 24.08
C ARG A 42 -2.24 1.61 23.51
N ILE A 43 -1.41 2.61 23.80
CA ILE A 43 0.01 2.60 23.42
C ILE A 43 0.81 2.06 24.59
N LEU A 44 1.65 1.06 24.33
CA LEU A 44 2.53 0.46 25.35
C LEU A 44 3.93 0.25 24.77
N ASN A 45 4.88 1.12 25.13
CA ASN A 45 6.31 1.03 24.81
C ASN A 45 6.58 0.54 23.38
N ALA A 46 6.33 1.39 22.38
CA ALA A 46 6.52 1.07 20.96
C ALA A 46 5.57 0.01 20.37
N ARG A 47 4.43 -0.25 21.01
CA ARG A 47 3.38 -1.14 20.49
C ARG A 47 2.01 -0.50 20.63
N TYR A 48 1.12 -0.83 19.71
CA TYR A 48 -0.30 -0.50 19.83
C TYR A 48 -1.05 -1.76 20.23
N LEU A 49 -1.89 -1.64 21.25
CA LEU A 49 -2.77 -2.70 21.70
C LEU A 49 -4.18 -2.32 21.31
N ILE A 50 -4.82 -3.14 20.48
CA ILE A 50 -6.26 -3.03 20.21
C ILE A 50 -6.97 -3.90 21.24
N GLU A 51 -7.89 -3.32 21.98
CA GLU A 51 -8.57 -3.92 23.13
C GLU A 51 -10.08 -3.65 23.05
N ASN A 52 -10.88 -4.40 23.81
CA ASN A 52 -12.33 -4.21 23.94
C ASN A 52 -13.09 -4.31 22.59
N PHE A 53 -12.66 -5.21 21.71
CA PHE A 53 -13.36 -5.59 20.48
C PHE A 53 -14.14 -6.90 20.69
N ASN A 54 -15.18 -7.15 19.90
CA ASN A 54 -15.86 -8.44 19.91
C ASN A 54 -14.99 -9.50 19.22
N GLU A 55 -14.87 -10.70 19.79
CA GLU A 55 -14.02 -11.74 19.23
C GLU A 55 -14.45 -12.19 17.83
N ASP A 56 -15.76 -12.12 17.54
CA ASP A 56 -16.33 -12.42 16.22
C ASP A 56 -15.83 -11.45 15.12
N ASP A 57 -15.42 -10.24 15.50
CA ASP A 57 -14.89 -9.24 14.56
C ASP A 57 -13.42 -9.49 14.18
N TYR A 58 -12.74 -10.42 14.85
CA TYR A 58 -11.30 -10.62 14.68
C TYR A 58 -10.89 -10.86 13.21
N ALA A 59 -11.64 -11.66 12.46
CA ALA A 59 -11.35 -11.95 11.06
C ALA A 59 -11.40 -10.67 10.18
N GLU A 60 -12.36 -9.79 10.45
CA GLU A 60 -12.48 -8.53 9.71
C GLU A 60 -11.41 -7.51 10.16
N ILE A 61 -11.09 -7.46 11.47
CA ILE A 61 -9.96 -6.67 11.98
C ILE A 61 -8.66 -7.10 11.30
N GLU A 62 -8.37 -8.41 11.25
CA GLU A 62 -7.19 -8.97 10.61
C GLU A 62 -7.09 -8.53 9.14
N LYS A 63 -8.19 -8.69 8.38
CA LYS A 63 -8.27 -8.27 6.97
C LYS A 63 -7.99 -6.78 6.78
N LYS A 64 -8.51 -5.93 7.67
CA LYS A 64 -8.29 -4.47 7.64
C LYS A 64 -6.86 -4.09 8.01
N LEU A 65 -6.29 -4.69 9.06
CA LEU A 65 -4.91 -4.43 9.48
C LEU A 65 -3.89 -4.87 8.42
N LEU A 66 -4.17 -5.94 7.68
CA LEU A 66 -3.34 -6.36 6.54
C LEU A 66 -3.24 -5.30 5.43
N LYS A 67 -4.15 -4.33 5.37
CA LYS A 67 -4.15 -3.26 4.38
C LYS A 67 -3.55 -1.95 4.89
N VAL A 68 -3.13 -1.84 6.15
CA VAL A 68 -2.59 -0.60 6.73
C VAL A 68 -1.06 -0.52 6.58
N PRO A 69 -0.53 0.42 5.77
CA PRO A 69 0.91 0.63 5.68
C PRO A 69 1.52 1.09 7.01
N GLY A 70 2.73 0.61 7.30
CA GLY A 70 3.45 0.87 8.54
C GLY A 70 3.35 -0.27 9.56
N ILE A 71 2.37 -1.17 9.44
CA ILE A 71 2.26 -2.37 10.26
C ILE A 71 3.27 -3.42 9.76
N HIS A 72 4.24 -3.76 10.60
CA HIS A 72 5.20 -4.82 10.33
C HIS A 72 4.59 -6.19 10.60
N SER A 73 3.95 -6.34 11.76
CA SER A 73 3.24 -7.55 12.14
C SER A 73 2.21 -7.24 13.20
N PHE A 74 1.24 -8.14 13.36
CA PHE A 74 0.33 -8.11 14.49
C PHE A 74 0.07 -9.53 15.00
N SER A 75 -0.36 -9.62 16.25
CA SER A 75 -0.61 -10.89 16.93
C SER A 75 -1.88 -10.81 17.76
N PRO A 76 -2.83 -11.76 17.63
CA PRO A 76 -3.81 -11.98 18.69
C PRO A 76 -3.04 -12.42 19.94
N ALA A 77 -3.36 -11.80 21.07
CA ALA A 77 -2.63 -12.01 22.31
C ALA A 77 -3.56 -11.90 23.51
N TYR A 78 -3.05 -12.31 24.67
CA TYR A 78 -3.70 -12.15 25.95
C TYR A 78 -2.84 -11.34 26.90
N VAL A 79 -3.49 -10.50 27.70
CA VAL A 79 -2.90 -9.83 28.85
C VAL A 79 -3.26 -10.59 30.11
N VAL A 80 -2.23 -10.94 30.87
CA VAL A 80 -2.32 -11.55 32.20
C VAL A 80 -1.42 -10.81 33.18
N LYS A 81 -1.60 -11.04 34.48
CA LYS A 81 -0.66 -10.50 35.47
C LYS A 81 0.71 -11.15 35.27
N SER A 82 1.78 -10.41 35.56
CA SER A 82 3.16 -10.93 35.61
C SER A 82 3.34 -11.85 36.82
N ASP A 83 2.65 -12.97 36.81
CA ASP A 83 2.70 -14.07 37.77
C ASP A 83 2.89 -15.37 36.99
N LEU A 84 3.78 -16.24 37.48
CA LEU A 84 4.18 -17.43 36.72
C LEU A 84 3.01 -18.40 36.51
N ASP A 85 2.10 -18.53 37.48
CA ASP A 85 0.97 -19.44 37.40
C ASP A 85 -0.09 -18.87 36.45
N GLU A 86 -0.38 -17.57 36.52
CA GLU A 86 -1.29 -16.93 35.55
C GLU A 86 -0.75 -17.00 34.10
N ILE A 87 0.56 -16.80 33.91
CA ILE A 87 1.20 -16.95 32.60
C ILE A 87 1.12 -18.40 32.13
N THR A 88 1.35 -19.36 33.02
CA THR A 88 1.25 -20.79 32.71
C THR A 88 -0.12 -21.15 32.16
N GLU A 89 -1.20 -20.75 32.85
CA GLU A 89 -2.55 -21.07 32.42
C GLU A 89 -2.88 -20.43 31.07
N CYS A 90 -2.42 -19.20 30.82
CA CYS A 90 -2.57 -18.55 29.53
C CYS A 90 -1.81 -19.26 28.40
N VAL A 91 -0.59 -19.71 28.70
CA VAL A 91 0.25 -20.44 27.76
C VAL A 91 -0.36 -21.79 27.42
N LYS A 92 -0.89 -22.53 28.40
CA LYS A 92 -1.64 -23.78 28.19
C LYS A 92 -2.85 -23.55 27.30
N TYR A 93 -3.66 -22.53 27.61
CA TYR A 93 -4.83 -22.18 26.81
C TYR A 93 -4.48 -21.89 25.34
N LEU A 94 -3.41 -21.13 25.08
CA LEU A 94 -2.95 -20.82 23.71
C LEU A 94 -2.36 -22.03 22.97
N CYS A 95 -1.90 -23.04 23.70
CA CYS A 95 -1.28 -24.25 23.15
C CYS A 95 -2.22 -25.46 23.19
N ASP A 96 -3.46 -25.29 23.63
CA ASP A 96 -4.45 -26.35 23.62
C ASP A 96 -4.75 -26.77 22.18
N GLY A 97 -4.81 -28.08 21.95
CA GLY A 97 -4.96 -28.67 20.61
C GLY A 97 -3.77 -28.49 19.65
N LYS A 98 -2.69 -27.76 20.02
CA LYS A 98 -1.48 -27.66 19.18
C LYS A 98 -0.65 -28.93 19.28
N VAL A 99 0.09 -29.23 18.21
CA VAL A 99 0.96 -30.42 18.11
C VAL A 99 2.33 -30.04 17.58
N GLY A 100 3.33 -30.82 17.98
CA GLY A 100 4.68 -30.81 17.42
C GLY A 100 5.67 -29.87 18.11
N GLY A 101 6.63 -29.34 17.34
CA GLY A 101 7.82 -28.67 17.86
C GLY A 101 7.56 -27.23 18.31
N PHE A 102 7.87 -26.87 19.56
CA PHE A 102 7.67 -25.51 20.06
C PHE A 102 8.91 -24.92 20.75
N LYS A 103 8.93 -23.59 20.90
CA LYS A 103 9.91 -22.84 21.69
C LYS A 103 9.18 -21.79 22.51
N VAL A 104 9.55 -21.62 23.78
CA VAL A 104 9.11 -20.48 24.59
C VAL A 104 10.16 -19.38 24.55
N GLU A 105 9.76 -18.17 24.18
CA GLU A 105 10.64 -17.02 24.10
C GLU A 105 10.15 -15.89 25.02
N THR A 106 10.90 -15.65 26.09
CA THR A 106 10.55 -14.65 27.10
C THR A 106 11.35 -13.36 26.90
N ASN A 107 10.66 -12.28 26.53
CA ASN A 107 11.22 -10.94 26.63
C ASN A 107 10.85 -10.32 27.97
N ARG A 108 11.84 -9.84 28.71
CA ARG A 108 11.66 -9.32 30.07
C ARG A 108 12.12 -7.87 30.16
N ALA A 109 11.16 -6.94 30.07
CA ALA A 109 11.41 -5.54 30.36
C ALA A 109 11.54 -5.31 31.87
N ASP A 110 10.65 -5.93 32.66
CA ASP A 110 10.70 -5.84 34.13
C ASP A 110 11.88 -6.63 34.73
N LYS A 111 12.92 -5.90 35.14
CA LYS A 111 14.09 -6.51 35.76
C LYS A 111 13.90 -6.94 37.20
N THR A 112 12.81 -6.52 37.85
CA THR A 112 12.50 -6.85 39.25
C THR A 112 11.89 -8.25 39.42
N PHE A 113 11.38 -8.84 38.34
CA PHE A 113 10.85 -10.20 38.38
C PHE A 113 11.92 -11.22 38.85
N PRO A 114 11.61 -12.15 39.78
CA PRO A 114 12.62 -13.01 40.43
C PRO A 114 13.40 -13.91 39.48
N MET A 115 12.79 -14.31 38.36
CA MET A 115 13.38 -15.22 37.38
C MET A 115 13.94 -14.46 36.17
N THR A 116 15.03 -14.97 35.61
CA THR A 116 15.57 -14.52 34.32
C THR A 116 14.68 -14.98 33.16
N SER A 117 14.79 -14.33 32.00
CA SER A 117 14.05 -14.71 30.78
C SER A 117 14.23 -16.18 30.42
N VAL A 118 15.47 -16.69 30.54
CA VAL A 118 15.77 -18.10 30.24
C VAL A 118 15.09 -19.03 31.24
N GLN A 119 15.14 -18.71 32.53
CA GLN A 119 14.47 -19.50 33.56
C GLN A 119 12.94 -19.53 33.36
N VAL A 120 12.32 -18.39 33.04
CA VAL A 120 10.88 -18.33 32.74
C VAL A 120 10.54 -19.19 31.51
N SER A 121 11.32 -19.08 30.43
CA SER A 121 11.14 -19.91 29.24
C SER A 121 11.28 -21.41 29.52
N CYS A 122 12.28 -21.82 30.31
CA CYS A 122 12.48 -23.21 30.69
C CYS A 122 11.31 -23.75 31.53
N GLU A 123 10.89 -22.99 32.55
CA GLU A 123 9.81 -23.37 33.45
C GLU A 123 8.47 -23.51 32.71
N LEU A 124 8.11 -22.51 31.89
CA LEU A 124 6.89 -22.57 31.07
C LEU A 124 6.96 -23.71 30.03
N GLY A 125 8.14 -23.98 29.48
CA GLY A 125 8.36 -25.11 28.58
C GLY A 125 8.12 -26.45 29.25
N GLY A 126 8.63 -26.65 30.48
CA GLY A 126 8.39 -27.86 31.27
C GLY A 126 6.90 -28.04 31.57
N ARG A 127 6.24 -27.00 32.07
CA ARG A 127 4.80 -27.03 32.36
C ARG A 127 3.93 -27.29 31.13
N LEU A 128 4.36 -26.85 29.95
CA LEU A 128 3.68 -27.16 28.68
C LEU A 128 3.86 -28.62 28.26
N LEU A 129 5.05 -29.19 28.45
CA LEU A 129 5.31 -30.61 28.16
C LEU A 129 4.47 -31.52 29.06
N ASP A 130 4.34 -31.17 30.34
CA ASP A 130 3.49 -31.91 31.28
C ASP A 130 2.00 -31.80 30.93
N PHE A 131 1.58 -30.65 30.39
CA PHE A 131 0.19 -30.39 30.03
C PHE A 131 -0.23 -31.07 28.71
N ASN A 132 0.60 -30.99 27.67
CA ASN A 132 0.28 -31.51 26.35
C ASN A 132 1.38 -32.46 25.83
N PRO A 133 1.18 -33.79 25.93
CA PRO A 133 2.19 -34.78 25.55
C PRO A 133 2.47 -34.83 24.04
N ASN A 134 1.70 -34.13 23.20
CA ASN A 134 1.93 -34.04 21.77
C ASN A 134 2.92 -32.92 21.40
N LEU A 135 3.43 -32.17 22.37
CA LEU A 135 4.41 -31.11 22.17
C LEU A 135 5.83 -31.62 22.43
N THR A 136 6.78 -31.10 21.65
CA THR A 136 8.22 -31.36 21.84
C THR A 136 8.99 -30.05 21.76
N VAL A 137 10.00 -29.86 22.60
CA VAL A 137 10.81 -28.63 22.56
C VAL A 137 11.74 -28.68 21.35
N ASN A 138 11.68 -27.66 20.49
CA ASN A 138 12.61 -27.47 19.38
C ASN A 138 13.03 -26.00 19.31
N VAL A 139 14.23 -25.70 19.82
CA VAL A 139 14.76 -24.33 19.88
C VAL A 139 15.37 -23.82 18.57
N VAL A 140 15.63 -24.72 17.61
CA VAL A 140 16.30 -24.41 16.33
C VAL A 140 15.28 -24.13 15.24
N ASN A 141 14.29 -25.01 15.07
CA ASN A 141 13.25 -24.88 14.06
C ASN A 141 11.86 -25.23 14.65
N PRO A 142 11.33 -24.40 15.56
CA PRO A 142 10.01 -24.61 16.12
C PRO A 142 8.93 -24.41 15.05
N GLN A 143 7.87 -25.20 15.10
CA GLN A 143 6.66 -24.98 14.30
C GLN A 143 5.88 -23.77 14.79
N PHE A 144 5.93 -23.48 16.09
CA PHE A 144 5.39 -22.25 16.67
C PHE A 144 6.20 -21.79 17.88
N VAL A 145 6.19 -20.49 18.12
CA VAL A 145 6.89 -19.85 19.25
C VAL A 145 5.87 -19.28 20.22
N VAL A 146 5.91 -19.70 21.47
CA VAL A 146 5.15 -19.07 22.55
C VAL A 146 5.94 -17.85 23.03
N SER A 147 5.46 -16.68 22.67
CA SER A 147 6.10 -15.42 23.03
C SER A 147 5.51 -14.87 24.33
N VAL A 148 6.36 -14.64 25.31
CA VAL A 148 6.01 -14.11 26.63
C VAL A 148 6.71 -12.78 26.82
N ASP A 149 5.97 -11.68 26.85
CA ASP A 149 6.54 -10.34 26.98
C ASP A 149 6.13 -9.67 28.28
N MET A 150 7.01 -9.77 29.28
CA MET A 150 6.80 -9.28 30.63
C MET A 150 7.15 -7.79 30.74
N ARG A 151 6.19 -6.99 31.23
CA ARG A 151 6.30 -5.53 31.27
C ARG A 151 6.41 -4.98 32.69
N GLU A 152 7.04 -3.81 32.81
CA GLU A 152 7.21 -3.08 34.08
C GLU A 152 5.88 -2.66 34.73
N SER A 153 4.78 -2.62 33.97
CA SER A 153 3.44 -2.36 34.49
C SER A 153 2.87 -3.50 35.35
N GLY A 154 3.57 -4.64 35.44
CA GLY A 154 3.04 -5.85 36.07
C GLY A 154 2.10 -6.64 35.18
N GLU A 155 1.97 -6.27 33.90
CA GLU A 155 1.25 -7.01 32.86
C GLU A 155 2.23 -7.86 32.02
N THR A 156 1.80 -9.05 31.62
CA THR A 156 2.52 -9.89 30.66
C THR A 156 1.63 -10.14 29.44
N LEU A 157 2.23 -9.96 28.26
CA LEU A 157 1.58 -10.22 26.98
C LEU A 157 1.99 -11.62 26.48
N VAL A 158 1.02 -12.48 26.20
CA VAL A 158 1.28 -13.85 25.73
C VAL A 158 0.61 -14.07 24.37
N TYR A 159 1.37 -14.58 23.40
CA TYR A 159 0.86 -14.88 22.05
C TYR A 159 1.70 -15.95 21.38
N THR A 160 1.11 -16.65 20.40
CA THR A 160 1.81 -17.63 19.56
C THR A 160 1.88 -17.21 18.11
N ASP A 161 0.84 -16.55 17.62
CA ASP A 161 0.65 -16.34 16.20
C ASP A 161 1.15 -14.94 15.81
N VAL A 162 1.87 -14.86 14.70
CA VAL A 162 2.44 -13.60 14.20
C VAL A 162 2.05 -13.45 12.74
N VAL A 163 1.05 -12.60 12.50
CA VAL A 163 0.61 -12.26 11.15
C VAL A 163 1.49 -11.13 10.62
N LYS A 164 2.11 -11.34 9.47
CA LYS A 164 2.94 -10.32 8.82
C LYS A 164 2.03 -9.28 8.15
N GLY A 165 2.22 -8.01 8.52
CA GLY A 165 1.58 -6.89 7.83
C GLY A 165 2.29 -6.57 6.51
N ILE A 166 1.77 -5.60 5.79
CA ILE A 166 2.37 -5.15 4.52
C ILE A 166 3.66 -4.33 4.70
N GLY A 167 4.01 -3.97 5.93
CA GLY A 167 5.21 -3.20 6.25
C GLY A 167 5.14 -1.77 5.74
N GLY A 168 6.31 -1.18 5.48
CA GLY A 168 6.40 0.17 4.94
C GLY A 168 6.23 1.28 5.99
N LEU A 169 5.69 2.42 5.56
CA LEU A 169 5.48 3.62 6.38
C LEU A 169 4.00 4.00 6.43
N PRO A 170 3.52 4.62 7.53
CA PRO A 170 2.14 5.07 7.64
C PRO A 170 1.77 6.06 6.53
N THR A 171 0.69 5.80 5.81
CA THR A 171 0.18 6.70 4.76
C THR A 171 -0.07 8.10 5.31
N GLY A 172 0.46 9.13 4.64
CA GLY A 172 0.51 10.50 5.16
C GLY A 172 1.90 10.96 5.61
N SER A 173 2.87 10.05 5.77
CA SER A 173 4.19 10.41 6.26
C SER A 173 5.13 10.98 5.20
N SER A 174 4.81 10.77 3.92
CA SER A 174 5.73 10.98 2.79
C SER A 174 5.11 11.82 1.69
N GLY A 175 4.51 12.96 2.06
CA GLY A 175 3.92 13.91 1.12
C GLY A 175 2.67 13.40 0.42
N LYS A 176 2.31 14.09 -0.67
CA LYS A 176 1.15 13.77 -1.52
C LYS A 176 1.57 13.69 -2.99
N GLY A 177 1.11 12.68 -3.70
CA GLY A 177 1.31 12.54 -5.15
C GLY A 177 0.00 12.33 -5.89
N VAL A 178 0.01 12.55 -7.20
CA VAL A 178 -1.12 12.27 -8.10
C VAL A 178 -0.76 11.10 -9.01
N LEU A 179 -1.50 10.00 -8.87
CA LEU A 179 -1.33 8.79 -9.65
C LEU A 179 -2.06 8.89 -10.99
N MET A 180 -1.33 8.73 -12.10
CA MET A 180 -1.94 8.49 -13.40
C MET A 180 -2.49 7.06 -13.43
N LEU A 181 -3.76 6.92 -13.08
CA LEU A 181 -4.46 5.64 -12.98
C LEU A 181 -5.10 5.29 -14.32
N SER A 182 -4.73 4.12 -14.82
CA SER A 182 -5.23 3.53 -16.05
C SER A 182 -5.99 2.25 -15.75
N GLY A 183 -6.69 1.71 -16.75
CA GLY A 183 -7.44 0.46 -16.62
C GLY A 183 -6.58 -0.80 -16.69
N GLY A 184 -5.25 -0.66 -16.66
CA GLY A 184 -4.29 -1.75 -16.79
C GLY A 184 -3.68 -2.17 -15.45
N ILE A 185 -2.85 -3.21 -15.50
CA ILE A 185 -2.28 -3.87 -14.31
C ILE A 185 -1.31 -2.97 -13.53
N ASP A 186 -0.57 -2.11 -14.23
CA ASP A 186 0.67 -1.53 -13.70
C ASP A 186 0.40 -0.31 -12.80
N SER A 187 -0.53 0.59 -13.19
CA SER A 187 -0.77 1.82 -12.43
C SER A 187 -1.39 1.60 -11.03
N PRO A 188 -2.31 0.64 -10.78
CA PRO A 188 -2.75 0.31 -9.43
C PRO A 188 -1.61 -0.20 -8.53
N VAL A 189 -0.71 -1.01 -9.09
CA VAL A 189 0.47 -1.53 -8.37
C VAL A 189 1.43 -0.39 -8.00
N ALA A 190 1.66 0.56 -8.91
CA ALA A 190 2.46 1.75 -8.61
C ALA A 190 1.84 2.59 -7.47
N GLY A 191 0.52 2.78 -7.49
CA GLY A 191 -0.22 3.42 -6.40
C GLY A 191 0.01 2.71 -5.06
N PHE A 192 -0.25 1.40 -5.00
CA PHE A 192 -0.01 0.58 -3.81
C PHE A 192 1.44 0.72 -3.28
N MET A 193 2.44 0.65 -4.15
CA MET A 193 3.85 0.74 -3.73
C MET A 193 4.20 2.07 -3.08
N LEU A 194 3.65 3.19 -3.57
CA LEU A 194 3.88 4.50 -2.95
C LEU A 194 3.05 4.75 -1.71
N ALA A 195 1.79 4.27 -1.67
CA ALA A 195 1.02 4.24 -0.44
C ALA A 195 1.79 3.48 0.66
N ARG A 196 2.39 2.33 0.33
CA ARG A 196 3.25 1.56 1.24
C ARG A 196 4.49 2.34 1.71
N ARG A 197 4.97 3.32 0.95
CA ARG A 197 6.05 4.24 1.38
C ARG A 197 5.54 5.48 2.09
N GLY A 198 4.26 5.51 2.48
CA GLY A 198 3.66 6.55 3.30
C GLY A 198 3.15 7.76 2.52
N MET A 199 3.11 7.71 1.19
CA MET A 199 2.64 8.83 0.36
C MET A 199 1.10 8.83 0.29
N ARG A 200 0.47 9.99 0.47
CA ARG A 200 -0.97 10.15 0.15
C ARG A 200 -1.16 10.22 -1.35
N LEU A 201 -2.27 9.67 -1.83
CA LEU A 201 -2.58 9.62 -3.26
C LEU A 201 -3.86 10.39 -3.53
N ASP A 202 -3.82 11.27 -4.53
CA ASP A 202 -4.96 11.45 -5.42
C ASP A 202 -4.69 10.68 -6.71
N ALA A 203 -5.68 10.52 -7.57
CA ALA A 203 -5.53 9.85 -8.87
C ALA A 203 -6.13 10.71 -9.99
N VAL A 204 -5.56 10.59 -11.19
CA VAL A 204 -6.13 11.13 -12.42
C VAL A 204 -6.32 10.00 -13.43
N HIS A 205 -7.49 9.96 -14.05
CA HIS A 205 -7.82 9.05 -15.13
C HIS A 205 -8.19 9.84 -16.39
N PHE A 206 -7.65 9.42 -17.53
CA PHE A 206 -7.96 10.00 -18.83
C PHE A 206 -8.87 9.04 -19.58
N HIS A 207 -10.02 9.52 -20.02
CA HIS A 207 -10.96 8.75 -20.82
C HIS A 207 -11.35 9.52 -22.07
N SER A 208 -11.75 8.81 -23.12
CA SER A 208 -12.05 9.39 -24.43
C SER A 208 -13.43 8.99 -24.92
N TYR A 209 -14.47 9.23 -24.11
CA TYR A 209 -15.84 9.01 -24.55
C TYR A 209 -16.15 9.90 -25.78
N PRO A 210 -16.83 9.38 -26.83
CA PRO A 210 -17.49 8.07 -26.94
C PRO A 210 -16.61 6.92 -27.47
N TYR A 211 -15.32 7.15 -27.73
CA TYR A 211 -14.42 6.10 -28.21
C TYR A 211 -14.05 5.07 -27.13
N THR A 212 -14.07 5.45 -25.85
CA THR A 212 -13.99 4.53 -24.71
C THR A 212 -15.37 4.32 -24.08
N SER A 213 -15.66 3.10 -23.62
CA SER A 213 -16.95 2.79 -22.98
C SER A 213 -17.03 3.28 -21.53
N GLU A 214 -18.26 3.49 -21.02
CA GLU A 214 -18.50 3.73 -19.59
C GLU A 214 -17.97 2.58 -18.71
N ALA A 215 -18.01 1.34 -19.20
CA ALA A 215 -17.44 0.18 -18.50
C ALA A 215 -15.91 0.31 -18.28
N ALA A 216 -15.19 1.02 -19.18
CA ALA A 216 -13.77 1.30 -18.98
C ALA A 216 -13.55 2.30 -17.82
N LYS A 217 -14.45 3.30 -17.67
CA LYS A 217 -14.46 4.23 -16.54
C LYS A 217 -14.75 3.50 -15.22
N GLU A 218 -15.82 2.68 -15.19
CA GLU A 218 -16.19 1.88 -14.01
C GLU A 218 -15.06 0.93 -13.56
N LYS A 219 -14.34 0.34 -14.52
CA LYS A 219 -13.15 -0.47 -14.25
C LYS A 219 -12.10 0.32 -13.46
N VAL A 220 -11.81 1.56 -13.87
CA VAL A 220 -10.82 2.41 -13.22
C VAL A 220 -11.30 2.90 -11.86
N GLU A 221 -12.58 3.23 -11.72
CA GLU A 221 -13.19 3.56 -10.43
C GLU A 221 -13.08 2.41 -9.43
N THR A 222 -13.32 1.18 -9.90
CA THR A 222 -13.14 -0.04 -9.09
C THR A 222 -11.68 -0.19 -8.66
N LEU A 223 -10.72 -0.04 -9.58
CA LEU A 223 -9.29 -0.07 -9.26
C LEU A 223 -8.90 1.03 -8.27
N CYS A 224 -9.45 2.24 -8.41
CA CYS A 224 -9.21 3.35 -7.51
C CYS A 224 -9.67 3.02 -6.09
N LYS A 225 -10.88 2.46 -5.94
CA LYS A 225 -11.41 1.98 -4.67
C LYS A 225 -10.53 0.90 -4.05
N MET A 226 -10.03 -0.06 -4.83
CA MET A 226 -9.12 -1.09 -4.32
C MET A 226 -7.80 -0.50 -3.82
N VAL A 227 -7.25 0.49 -4.51
CA VAL A 227 -6.03 1.20 -4.06
C VAL A 227 -6.31 2.07 -2.83
N SER A 228 -7.51 2.67 -2.70
CA SER A 228 -7.89 3.51 -1.56
C SER A 228 -7.91 2.73 -0.23
N GLU A 229 -8.16 1.41 -0.28
CA GLU A 229 -8.05 0.55 0.91
C GLU A 229 -6.64 0.54 1.53
N TYR A 230 -5.59 0.84 0.75
CA TYR A 230 -4.20 0.95 1.21
C TYR A 230 -3.74 2.40 1.41
N ALA A 231 -4.22 3.31 0.56
CA ALA A 231 -3.81 4.70 0.54
C ALA A 231 -4.64 5.62 1.46
N GLY A 232 -5.73 5.10 2.02
CA GLY A 232 -6.80 5.94 2.57
C GLY A 232 -7.58 6.62 1.44
N SER A 233 -8.32 7.66 1.77
CA SER A 233 -9.20 8.30 0.78
C SER A 233 -8.43 8.90 -0.41
N ILE A 234 -8.94 8.66 -1.62
CA ILE A 234 -8.38 9.12 -2.89
C ILE A 234 -9.44 9.97 -3.59
N ASN A 235 -9.07 11.17 -4.04
CA ASN A 235 -9.86 11.89 -5.04
C ASN A 235 -9.42 11.41 -6.43
N LEU A 236 -10.37 10.91 -7.21
CA LEU A 236 -10.20 10.52 -8.61
C LEU A 236 -10.68 11.65 -9.50
N TYR A 237 -9.73 12.26 -10.22
CA TYR A 237 -9.96 13.29 -11.22
C TYR A 237 -10.13 12.62 -12.59
N ILE A 238 -11.29 12.77 -13.21
CA ILE A 238 -11.63 12.14 -14.48
C ILE A 238 -11.58 13.23 -15.56
N VAL A 239 -10.66 13.06 -16.51
CA VAL A 239 -10.35 14.03 -17.56
C VAL A 239 -10.83 13.50 -18.91
N LYS A 240 -11.68 14.28 -19.58
CA LYS A 240 -12.06 14.04 -20.97
C LYS A 240 -10.89 14.37 -21.89
N PHE A 241 -10.38 13.36 -22.59
CA PHE A 241 -9.18 13.47 -23.43
C PHE A 241 -9.47 13.40 -24.93
N THR A 242 -10.74 13.28 -25.32
CA THR A 242 -11.20 13.10 -26.70
C THR A 242 -10.72 14.19 -27.66
N HIS A 243 -11.02 15.46 -27.36
CA HIS A 243 -10.64 16.59 -28.22
C HIS A 243 -9.12 16.67 -28.42
N ILE A 244 -8.35 16.41 -27.35
CA ILE A 244 -6.89 16.39 -27.41
C ILE A 244 -6.39 15.29 -28.35
N GLN A 245 -7.00 14.11 -28.32
CA GLN A 245 -6.63 13.02 -29.22
C GLN A 245 -6.95 13.32 -30.68
N GLU A 246 -8.11 13.91 -30.96
CA GLU A 246 -8.51 14.31 -32.31
C GLU A 246 -7.53 15.32 -32.90
N GLU A 247 -7.16 16.34 -32.12
CA GLU A 247 -6.16 17.35 -32.49
C GLU A 247 -4.76 16.76 -32.73
N ILE A 248 -4.32 15.83 -31.88
CA ILE A 248 -3.06 15.10 -32.09
C ILE A 248 -3.13 14.27 -33.38
N HIS A 249 -4.24 13.58 -33.61
CA HIS A 249 -4.41 12.71 -34.78
C HIS A 249 -4.41 13.51 -36.09
N GLU A 250 -5.03 14.69 -36.10
CA GLU A 250 -5.10 15.56 -37.27
C GLU A 250 -3.76 16.27 -37.56
N LYS A 251 -3.06 16.73 -36.51
CA LYS A 251 -1.95 17.70 -36.68
C LYS A 251 -0.56 17.13 -36.44
N CYS A 252 -0.43 15.97 -35.80
CA CYS A 252 0.86 15.37 -35.49
C CYS A 252 1.14 14.11 -36.34
N PRO A 253 2.43 13.78 -36.58
CA PRO A 253 2.79 12.52 -37.22
C PRO A 253 2.26 11.30 -36.43
N GLU A 254 1.72 10.31 -37.15
CA GLU A 254 1.11 9.10 -36.58
C GLU A 254 2.06 8.39 -35.58
N GLU A 255 3.33 8.27 -35.93
CA GLU A 255 4.33 7.59 -35.09
C GLU A 255 4.62 8.31 -33.75
N LEU A 256 4.29 9.60 -33.63
CA LEU A 256 4.50 10.40 -32.42
C LEU A 256 3.25 10.54 -31.55
N MET A 257 2.09 10.01 -31.98
CA MET A 257 0.81 10.20 -31.28
C MET A 257 0.88 9.84 -29.79
N ILE A 258 1.42 8.67 -29.45
CA ILE A 258 1.54 8.23 -28.04
C ILE A 258 2.45 9.17 -27.23
N THR A 259 3.54 9.64 -27.84
CA THR A 259 4.46 10.59 -27.20
C THR A 259 3.76 11.93 -26.93
N MET A 260 3.00 12.45 -27.89
CA MET A 260 2.23 13.69 -27.73
C MET A 260 1.17 13.55 -26.64
N MET A 261 0.39 12.46 -26.68
CA MET A 261 -0.64 12.18 -25.68
C MET A 261 -0.04 12.17 -24.27
N ARG A 262 1.07 11.45 -24.07
CA ARG A 262 1.74 11.39 -22.76
C ARG A 262 2.23 12.75 -22.29
N ARG A 263 2.77 13.59 -23.17
CA ARG A 263 3.19 14.96 -22.81
C ARG A 263 1.99 15.78 -22.31
N LEU A 264 0.86 15.76 -23.01
CA LEU A 264 -0.35 16.48 -22.59
C LEU A 264 -0.94 15.93 -21.29
N MET A 265 -1.00 14.60 -21.14
CA MET A 265 -1.43 13.97 -19.88
C MET A 265 -0.55 14.38 -18.70
N MET A 266 0.77 14.45 -18.87
CA MET A 266 1.70 14.90 -17.83
C MET A 266 1.46 16.36 -17.44
N ARG A 267 1.24 17.26 -18.42
CA ARG A 267 0.93 18.68 -18.17
C ARG A 267 -0.38 18.85 -17.39
N ILE A 268 -1.43 18.14 -17.80
CA ILE A 268 -2.73 18.16 -17.11
C ILE A 268 -2.57 17.63 -15.68
N THR A 269 -1.87 16.51 -15.52
CA THR A 269 -1.61 15.92 -14.19
C THR A 269 -0.81 16.86 -13.29
N GLU A 270 0.20 17.57 -13.82
CA GLU A 270 0.95 18.57 -13.06
C GLU A 270 0.05 19.73 -12.61
N LYS A 271 -0.80 20.28 -13.50
CA LYS A 271 -1.73 21.36 -13.12
C LYS A 271 -2.71 20.89 -12.03
N ILE A 272 -3.28 19.69 -12.15
CA ILE A 272 -4.14 19.08 -11.11
C ILE A 272 -3.38 18.90 -9.80
N ALA A 273 -2.17 18.34 -9.86
CA ALA A 273 -1.34 18.13 -8.67
C ALA A 273 -1.05 19.46 -7.96
N LEU A 274 -0.62 20.51 -8.67
CA LEU A 274 -0.35 21.82 -8.07
C LEU A 274 -1.61 22.42 -7.43
N ALA A 275 -2.77 22.34 -8.10
CA ALA A 275 -4.04 22.86 -7.59
C ALA A 275 -4.50 22.17 -6.29
N HIS A 276 -4.17 20.89 -6.13
CA HIS A 276 -4.60 20.07 -4.99
C HIS A 276 -3.47 19.71 -4.00
N GLY A 277 -2.35 20.44 -4.04
CA GLY A 277 -1.23 20.27 -3.11
C GLY A 277 -0.41 18.98 -3.30
N GLY A 278 -0.52 18.35 -4.46
CA GLY A 278 0.36 17.27 -4.90
C GLY A 278 1.79 17.77 -5.16
N GLN A 279 2.75 16.93 -4.81
CA GLN A 279 4.19 17.23 -4.84
C GLN A 279 4.94 16.36 -5.85
N ALA A 280 4.27 15.38 -6.47
CA ALA A 280 4.82 14.48 -7.46
C ALA A 280 3.72 13.88 -8.34
N ILE A 281 4.09 13.51 -9.57
CA ILE A 281 3.30 12.63 -10.45
C ILE A 281 3.76 11.19 -10.22
N ILE A 282 2.83 10.24 -10.24
CA ILE A 282 3.13 8.81 -10.09
C ILE A 282 2.65 8.09 -11.34
N THR A 283 3.50 7.27 -11.95
CA THR A 283 3.15 6.46 -13.12
C THR A 283 3.49 4.99 -12.90
N GLY A 284 2.74 4.12 -13.58
CA GLY A 284 3.02 2.68 -13.66
C GLY A 284 4.02 2.29 -14.74
N GLU A 285 4.93 3.19 -15.14
CA GLU A 285 5.89 2.89 -16.22
C GLU A 285 7.00 1.93 -15.75
N SER A 286 7.33 0.95 -16.60
CA SER A 286 8.47 0.03 -16.48
C SER A 286 9.39 0.14 -17.70
N LEU A 287 10.71 0.21 -17.47
CA LEU A 287 11.67 0.52 -18.53
C LEU A 287 11.72 -0.59 -19.58
N GLY A 288 11.48 -0.22 -20.84
CA GLY A 288 11.59 -1.16 -21.97
C GLY A 288 10.41 -2.12 -22.14
N GLN A 289 9.32 -1.97 -21.38
CA GLN A 289 8.14 -2.83 -21.51
C GLN A 289 7.35 -2.57 -22.80
N VAL A 290 7.22 -1.32 -23.23
CA VAL A 290 6.53 -0.90 -24.46
C VAL A 290 7.25 0.27 -25.13
N ALA A 291 6.94 0.56 -26.39
CA ALA A 291 7.59 1.62 -27.18
C ALA A 291 7.54 3.01 -26.50
N SER A 292 6.45 3.31 -25.78
CA SER A 292 6.29 4.56 -25.05
C SER A 292 7.08 4.65 -23.74
N GLN A 293 7.78 3.58 -23.35
CA GLN A 293 8.52 3.45 -22.09
C GLN A 293 10.02 3.20 -22.32
N THR A 294 10.53 3.62 -23.48
CA THR A 294 11.98 3.77 -23.72
C THR A 294 12.53 4.99 -22.97
N ILE A 295 13.85 5.06 -22.81
CA ILE A 295 14.47 6.21 -22.12
C ILE A 295 14.20 7.52 -22.87
N GLU A 296 14.15 7.49 -24.20
CA GLU A 296 13.83 8.63 -25.05
C GLU A 296 12.37 9.09 -24.84
N SER A 297 11.42 8.15 -24.82
CA SER A 297 10.00 8.46 -24.57
C SER A 297 9.76 8.99 -23.16
N ILE A 298 10.38 8.37 -22.15
CA ILE A 298 10.33 8.83 -20.75
C ILE A 298 10.92 10.23 -20.61
N THR A 299 12.06 10.49 -21.27
CA THR A 299 12.70 11.82 -21.26
C THR A 299 11.78 12.86 -21.90
N SER A 300 11.11 12.50 -23.00
CA SER A 300 10.16 13.38 -23.66
C SER A 300 8.99 13.75 -22.74
N SER A 301 8.32 12.78 -22.11
CA SER A 301 7.19 13.06 -21.22
C SER A 301 7.61 13.76 -19.93
N ASN A 302 8.83 13.55 -19.43
CA ASN A 302 9.35 14.28 -18.27
C ASN A 302 9.68 15.73 -18.58
N SER A 303 10.12 16.05 -19.80
CA SER A 303 10.59 17.41 -20.13
C SER A 303 9.49 18.49 -20.08
N VAL A 304 8.22 18.09 -20.03
CA VAL A 304 7.06 19.01 -19.99
C VAL A 304 6.56 19.32 -18.59
N VAL A 305 7.12 18.69 -17.56
CA VAL A 305 6.77 18.92 -16.16
C VAL A 305 8.00 19.29 -15.34
N LYS A 306 7.78 20.03 -14.25
CA LYS A 306 8.83 20.44 -13.31
C LYS A 306 8.82 19.62 -12.03
N MET A 307 7.67 19.06 -11.65
CA MET A 307 7.58 18.23 -10.45
C MET A 307 8.22 16.84 -10.64
N PRO A 308 8.69 16.19 -9.55
CA PRO A 308 9.18 14.82 -9.61
C PRO A 308 8.14 13.85 -10.19
N VAL A 309 8.62 12.95 -11.05
CA VAL A 309 7.82 11.86 -11.62
C VAL A 309 8.32 10.54 -11.06
N LEU A 310 7.54 9.94 -10.17
CA LEU A 310 7.89 8.72 -9.46
C LEU A 310 7.40 7.50 -10.23
N ARG A 311 8.32 6.55 -10.47
CA ARG A 311 8.10 5.34 -11.25
C ARG A 311 8.45 4.10 -10.43
N PRO A 312 7.56 3.63 -9.54
CA PRO A 312 7.86 2.54 -8.62
C PRO A 312 8.21 1.23 -9.33
N LEU A 313 7.75 1.06 -10.57
CA LEU A 313 7.88 -0.16 -11.36
C LEU A 313 9.02 -0.10 -12.38
N ILE A 314 9.82 0.98 -12.40
CA ILE A 314 10.80 1.24 -13.47
C ILE A 314 11.79 0.09 -13.72
N ALA A 315 12.08 -0.69 -12.67
CA ALA A 315 13.05 -1.78 -12.68
C ALA A 315 12.41 -3.16 -12.43
N LEU A 316 11.08 -3.26 -12.39
CA LEU A 316 10.37 -4.53 -12.22
C LEU A 316 10.01 -5.12 -13.58
N ASP A 317 10.12 -6.42 -13.70
CA ASP A 317 9.58 -7.15 -14.85
C ASP A 317 8.07 -7.34 -14.74
N LYS A 318 7.46 -7.84 -15.83
CA LYS A 318 6.00 -7.98 -15.89
C LYS A 318 5.45 -9.03 -14.93
N LEU A 319 6.20 -10.11 -14.66
CA LEU A 319 5.76 -11.17 -13.77
C LEU A 319 5.76 -10.69 -12.32
N GLU A 320 6.79 -9.92 -11.92
CA GLU A 320 6.85 -9.27 -10.60
C GLU A 320 5.66 -8.33 -10.39
N ILE A 321 5.32 -7.52 -11.40
CA ILE A 321 4.16 -6.62 -11.34
C ILE A 321 2.85 -7.41 -11.20
N ILE A 322 2.70 -8.52 -11.95
CA ILE A 322 1.52 -9.40 -11.88
C ILE A 322 1.41 -10.07 -10.51
N GLU A 323 2.51 -10.52 -9.92
CA GLU A 323 2.52 -11.10 -8.58
C GLU A 323 1.99 -10.10 -7.54
N ILE A 324 2.45 -8.84 -7.61
CA ILE A 324 1.96 -7.80 -6.71
C ILE A 324 0.47 -7.49 -6.99
N ALA A 325 0.06 -7.39 -8.26
CA ALA A 325 -1.34 -7.15 -8.62
C ALA A 325 -2.28 -8.24 -8.08
N ASN A 326 -1.87 -9.51 -8.15
CA ASN A 326 -2.61 -10.62 -7.56
C ASN A 326 -2.68 -10.50 -6.03
N LYS A 327 -1.55 -10.18 -5.39
CA LYS A 327 -1.47 -10.02 -3.93
C LYS A 327 -2.38 -8.92 -3.40
N ILE A 328 -2.58 -7.84 -4.17
CA ILE A 328 -3.47 -6.73 -3.80
C ILE A 328 -4.87 -6.85 -4.41
N GLY A 329 -5.14 -7.93 -5.14
CA GLY A 329 -6.43 -8.23 -5.77
C GLY A 329 -6.76 -7.41 -7.03
N THR A 330 -5.89 -6.53 -7.51
CA THR A 330 -6.21 -5.64 -8.66
C THR A 330 -6.10 -6.33 -10.02
N TYR A 331 -5.50 -7.53 -10.08
CA TYR A 331 -5.24 -8.23 -11.35
C TYR A 331 -6.51 -8.52 -12.14
N ASP A 332 -7.49 -9.19 -11.53
CA ASP A 332 -8.72 -9.64 -12.21
C ASP A 332 -9.51 -8.46 -12.80
N THR A 333 -9.62 -7.36 -12.06
CA THR A 333 -10.26 -6.13 -12.55
C THR A 333 -9.47 -5.50 -13.71
N SER A 334 -8.13 -5.54 -13.64
CA SER A 334 -7.26 -4.92 -14.65
C SER A 334 -7.28 -5.63 -16.00
N ILE A 335 -7.60 -6.93 -16.03
CA ILE A 335 -7.63 -7.74 -17.26
C ILE A 335 -9.00 -7.76 -17.95
N LEU A 336 -10.02 -7.09 -17.38
CA LEU A 336 -11.32 -6.97 -18.03
C LEU A 336 -11.17 -6.33 -19.44
N PRO A 337 -11.84 -6.88 -20.47
CA PRO A 337 -11.59 -6.58 -21.89
C PRO A 337 -12.21 -5.26 -22.34
N TYR A 338 -11.93 -4.18 -21.61
CA TYR A 338 -12.35 -2.83 -21.93
C TYR A 338 -11.14 -2.01 -22.36
N GLU A 339 -11.26 -1.40 -23.55
CA GLU A 339 -10.21 -0.59 -24.16
C GLU A 339 -9.86 0.64 -23.32
N ASP A 340 -8.58 1.00 -23.35
CA ASP A 340 -8.05 2.16 -22.63
C ASP A 340 -8.01 3.38 -23.56
N CYS A 341 -7.94 4.59 -23.00
CA CYS A 341 -7.83 5.83 -23.75
C CYS A 341 -6.68 5.77 -24.78
N CYS A 342 -5.55 5.16 -24.40
CA CYS A 342 -4.36 5.08 -25.24
C CYS A 342 -4.47 4.09 -26.42
N THR A 343 -5.50 3.24 -26.50
CA THR A 343 -5.64 2.22 -27.54
C THR A 343 -6.53 2.62 -28.71
N VAL A 344 -7.38 3.64 -28.54
CA VAL A 344 -8.37 4.07 -29.56
C VAL A 344 -7.72 4.46 -30.90
N PHE A 345 -6.58 5.15 -30.86
CA PHE A 345 -5.85 5.62 -32.05
C PHE A 345 -4.42 5.10 -32.09
N LEU A 346 -4.23 3.83 -31.74
CA LEU A 346 -2.89 3.27 -31.59
C LEU A 346 -2.20 3.17 -32.97
N PRO A 347 -1.05 3.85 -33.16
CA PRO A 347 -0.37 3.86 -34.45
C PRO A 347 0.23 2.49 -34.76
N LYS A 348 0.31 2.12 -36.05
CA LYS A 348 0.84 0.80 -36.45
C LYS A 348 2.30 0.60 -36.04
N PHE A 349 3.10 1.66 -36.09
CA PHE A 349 4.52 1.65 -35.75
C PHE A 349 4.87 2.86 -34.87
N PRO A 350 4.60 2.78 -33.55
CA PRO A 350 4.95 3.87 -32.64
C PRO A 350 6.47 4.11 -32.61
N ALA A 351 6.89 5.37 -32.52
CA ALA A 351 8.30 5.72 -32.45
C ALA A 351 8.92 5.23 -31.13
N ILE A 352 9.94 4.38 -31.21
CA ILE A 352 10.68 3.88 -30.04
C ILE A 352 11.78 4.83 -29.57
N LYS A 353 12.30 5.67 -30.47
CA LYS A 353 13.38 6.64 -30.20
C LYS A 353 13.01 8.01 -30.75
N PRO A 354 11.94 8.64 -30.24
CA PRO A 354 11.50 9.93 -30.75
C PRO A 354 12.55 11.00 -30.43
N LYS A 355 12.99 11.74 -31.46
CA LYS A 355 13.97 12.81 -31.29
C LYS A 355 13.29 14.07 -30.73
N THR A 356 13.92 14.73 -29.78
CA THR A 356 13.39 15.94 -29.13
C THR A 356 12.99 17.01 -30.13
N GLU A 357 13.80 17.26 -31.17
CA GLU A 357 13.49 18.25 -32.21
C GLU A 357 12.20 17.92 -32.96
N THR A 358 11.99 16.65 -33.32
CA THR A 358 10.79 16.20 -34.02
C THR A 358 9.56 16.29 -33.12
N ILE A 359 9.70 15.93 -31.84
CA ILE A 359 8.66 16.05 -30.82
C ILE A 359 8.22 17.52 -30.68
N LEU A 360 9.16 18.45 -30.50
CA LEU A 360 8.86 19.87 -30.31
C LEU A 360 8.23 20.49 -31.57
N LYS A 361 8.69 20.08 -32.76
CA LYS A 361 8.09 20.51 -34.02
C LYS A 361 6.65 20.01 -34.15
N ALA A 362 6.37 18.74 -33.83
CA ALA A 362 5.02 18.20 -33.85
C ALA A 362 4.11 18.90 -32.82
N GLU A 363 4.61 19.12 -31.61
CA GLU A 363 3.87 19.82 -30.54
C GLU A 363 3.56 21.28 -30.91
N SER A 364 4.42 21.95 -31.69
CA SER A 364 4.18 23.33 -32.14
C SER A 364 2.97 23.51 -33.06
N ALA A 365 2.42 22.42 -33.61
CA ALA A 365 1.19 22.44 -34.39
C ALA A 365 -0.08 22.42 -33.51
N LEU A 366 0.05 22.19 -32.20
CA LEU A 366 -1.04 22.11 -31.25
C LEU A 366 -1.13 23.39 -30.41
N ASP A 367 -2.36 23.83 -30.12
CA ASP A 367 -2.59 24.84 -29.08
C ASP A 367 -2.65 24.17 -27.70
N VAL A 368 -1.46 23.81 -27.20
CA VAL A 368 -1.30 23.04 -25.96
C VAL A 368 -1.95 23.72 -24.76
N GLU A 369 -1.83 25.03 -24.61
CA GLU A 369 -2.39 25.72 -23.43
C GLU A 369 -3.92 25.70 -23.45
N THR A 370 -4.55 26.00 -24.59
CA THR A 370 -6.01 25.94 -24.73
C THR A 370 -6.52 24.53 -24.46
N LEU A 371 -5.93 23.51 -25.09
CA LEU A 371 -6.30 22.11 -24.89
C LEU A 371 -6.19 21.65 -23.43
N VAL A 372 -5.11 22.02 -22.76
CA VAL A 372 -4.90 21.67 -21.34
C VAL A 372 -5.91 22.39 -20.44
N ASN A 373 -6.20 23.67 -20.69
CA ASN A 373 -7.15 24.44 -19.89
C ASN A 373 -8.58 23.91 -20.06
N GLU A 374 -9.01 23.62 -21.29
CA GLU A 374 -10.31 23.00 -21.56
C GLU A 374 -10.49 21.66 -20.83
N ALA A 375 -9.45 20.83 -20.81
CA ALA A 375 -9.48 19.55 -20.12
C ALA A 375 -9.61 19.70 -18.59
N ILE A 376 -9.08 20.78 -18.02
CA ILE A 376 -9.17 21.09 -16.58
C ILE A 376 -10.53 21.70 -16.22
N GLU A 377 -11.09 22.56 -17.08
CA GLU A 377 -12.40 23.18 -16.85
C GLU A 377 -13.54 22.17 -16.80
N ASN A 378 -13.40 21.05 -17.53
CA ASN A 378 -14.39 19.99 -17.61
C ASN A 378 -14.09 18.79 -16.69
N LEU A 379 -13.31 19.02 -15.62
CA LEU A 379 -12.87 17.96 -14.72
C LEU A 379 -14.01 17.41 -13.86
N GLU A 380 -14.22 16.10 -13.91
CA GLU A 380 -15.11 15.38 -13.00
C GLU A 380 -14.30 14.88 -11.80
N VAL A 381 -14.87 14.96 -10.59
CA VAL A 381 -14.20 14.52 -9.35
C VAL A 381 -15.08 13.54 -8.59
N VAL A 382 -14.53 12.35 -8.33
CA VAL A 382 -15.16 11.32 -7.51
C VAL A 382 -14.25 10.97 -6.34
N LYS A 383 -14.81 10.64 -5.18
CA LYS A 383 -14.04 10.35 -3.96
C LYS A 383 -14.25 8.91 -3.52
N TYR A 384 -13.13 8.22 -3.24
CA TYR A 384 -13.06 6.84 -2.78
C TYR A 384 -12.32 6.69 -1.45
#